data_AF-A0A972XBL3-F1
#
_entry.id   AF-A0A972XBL3-F1
#
_cell.length_a   1.000
_cell.length_b   1.000
_cell.length_c   1.000
_cell.angle_alpha   90.00
_cell.angle_beta   90.00
_cell.angle_gamma   90.00
#
_symmetry.space_group_name_H-M   'P 1'
#
loop_
_entity.id
_entity.type
_entity.pdbx_description
1 polymer ?
#
loop_
_entity_poly.entity_id
_entity_poly.type
_entity_poly.pdbx_seq_one_letter_code
_entity_poly.pdbx_strand_id
1 'polypeptide(L)' 'SPAKFTLGNYHQLDFAEFDIVFAYLSPAVTLDLWQKASKEMRPKTLLVSHEFPIPNIQPTQSFGATKHGKITYVYAMR' A
#
# COMPACT_ATOMS: atom_id res chain seq x y z
N SER A 1 20.77 -8.43 -6.98
CA SER A 1 20.32 -7.07 -6.61
C SER A 1 20.41 -6.92 -5.11
N PRO A 2 21.11 -5.90 -4.56
CA PRO A 2 21.19 -5.68 -3.12
C PRO A 2 19.88 -5.05 -2.60
N ALA A 3 19.44 -5.45 -1.41
CA ALA A 3 18.37 -4.75 -0.69
C ALA A 3 18.94 -3.55 0.06
N LYS A 4 18.19 -2.44 0.10
CA LYS A 4 18.53 -1.24 0.88
C LYS A 4 17.49 -1.05 1.98
N PHE A 5 17.96 -0.93 3.21
CA PHE A 5 17.14 -0.58 4.36
C PHE A 5 17.45 0.85 4.78
N THR A 6 16.42 1.64 5.03
CA THR A 6 16.55 3.04 5.46
C THR A 6 15.75 3.23 6.73
N LEU A 7 16.38 3.73 7.79
CA LEU A 7 15.67 4.20 8.98
C LEU A 7 15.14 5.60 8.70
N GLY A 8 13.83 5.80 8.82
CA GLY A 8 13.23 7.10 8.59
C GLY A 8 11.71 7.08 8.58
N ASN A 9 11.13 8.25 8.33
CA ASN A 9 9.70 8.41 8.18
C ASN A 9 9.32 8.18 6.71
N TYR A 10 8.44 7.21 6.45
CA TYR A 10 8.00 6.90 5.08
C TYR A 10 7.28 8.07 4.39
N HIS A 11 6.75 9.04 5.14
CA HIS A 11 6.18 10.27 4.57
C HIS A 11 7.20 11.06 3.75
N GLN A 12 8.50 10.91 4.04
CA GLN A 12 9.59 11.59 3.34
C GLN A 12 10.08 10.84 2.10
N LEU A 13 9.61 9.61 1.87
CA LEU A 13 9.91 8.88 0.64
C LEU A 13 9.07 9.43 -0.51
N ASP A 14 9.67 9.55 -1.69
CA ASP A 14 8.92 9.82 -2.91
C ASP A 14 8.31 8.52 -3.42
N PHE A 15 6.99 8.39 -3.29
CA PHE A 15 6.29 7.18 -3.74
C PHE A 15 6.31 7.03 -5.26
N ALA A 16 6.58 8.11 -6.00
CA ALA A 16 6.72 8.07 -7.45
C ALA A 16 7.91 7.22 -7.91
N GLU A 17 8.89 6.92 -7.05
CA GLU A 17 10.06 6.11 -7.39
C GLU A 17 9.76 4.61 -7.46
N PHE A 18 8.62 4.15 -6.91
CA PHE A 18 8.31 2.74 -6.74
C PHE A 18 7.17 2.28 -7.65
N ASP A 19 7.35 1.12 -8.29
CA ASP A 19 6.27 0.45 -9.02
C ASP A 19 5.29 -0.28 -8.10
N ILE A 20 5.76 -0.67 -6.91
CA ILE A 20 4.96 -1.36 -5.89
C ILE A 20 5.34 -0.81 -4.51
N VAL A 21 4.33 -0.37 -3.75
CA VAL A 21 4.47 -0.04 -2.32
C VAL A 21 3.71 -1.08 -1.51
N PHE A 22 4.43 -1.88 -0.73
CA PHE A 22 3.84 -2.83 0.23
C PHE A 22 3.80 -2.21 1.63
N ALA A 23 2.63 -2.22 2.26
CA ALA A 23 2.42 -1.66 3.58
C ALA A 23 1.72 -2.69 4.49
N TYR A 24 2.31 -2.89 5.67
CA TYR A 24 1.65 -3.55 6.78
C TYR A 24 1.66 -2.58 7.97
N LEU A 25 0.59 -1.79 8.08
CA LEU A 25 0.44 -0.68 9.04
C LEU A 25 -0.84 -0.86 9.87
N SER A 26 -1.25 0.15 10.63
CA SER A 26 -2.50 0.12 11.40
C SER A 26 -3.64 0.84 10.65
N PRO A 27 -4.93 0.56 10.98
CA PRO A 27 -6.07 1.28 10.40
C PRO A 27 -6.02 2.80 10.56
N ALA A 28 -5.32 3.31 11.58
CA ALA A 28 -5.23 4.74 11.85
C ALA A 28 -4.49 5.53 10.75
N VAL A 29 -3.65 4.86 9.96
CA VAL A 29 -2.80 5.51 8.94
C VAL A 29 -3.10 5.05 7.52
N THR A 30 -4.02 4.10 7.31
CA THR A 30 -4.32 3.58 5.96
C THR A 30 -4.90 4.66 5.05
N LEU A 31 -5.75 5.55 5.56
CA LEU A 31 -6.30 6.64 4.76
C LEU A 31 -5.23 7.65 4.34
N ASP A 32 -4.30 7.99 5.23
CA ASP A 32 -3.19 8.89 4.95
C ASP A 32 -2.19 8.27 3.96
N LEU A 33 -1.90 6.97 4.11
CA LEU A 33 -1.16 6.19 3.13
C LEU A 33 -1.81 6.24 1.74
N TRP A 34 -3.13 6.08 1.67
CA TRP A 34 -3.88 6.17 0.41
C TRP A 34 -3.78 7.56 -0.23
N GLN A 35 -3.90 8.63 0.57
CA GLN A 35 -3.79 10.01 0.08
C GLN A 35 -2.40 10.26 -0.53
N LYS A 36 -1.34 9.85 0.16
CA LYS A 36 0.03 9.96 -0.35
C LYS A 36 0.22 9.13 -1.63
N ALA A 37 -0.19 7.86 -1.62
CA ALA A 37 -0.07 6.98 -2.77
C ALA A 37 -0.83 7.51 -3.99
N SER A 38 -2.07 7.96 -3.82
CA SER A 38 -2.89 8.52 -4.90
C SER A 38 -2.32 9.81 -5.48
N LYS A 39 -1.56 10.57 -4.68
CA LYS A 39 -0.94 11.83 -5.11
C LYS A 39 0.37 11.60 -5.85
N GLU A 40 1.17 10.63 -5.42
CA GLU A 40 2.57 10.51 -5.83
C GLU A 40 2.85 9.28 -6.71
N MET A 41 2.18 8.15 -6.49
CA MET A 41 2.45 6.94 -7.27
C MET A 41 2.00 7.12 -8.72
N ARG A 42 2.79 6.59 -9.64
CA ARG A 42 2.53 6.70 -11.09
C ARG A 42 1.33 5.82 -11.50
N PRO A 43 0.60 6.15 -12.57
CA PRO A 43 -0.41 5.24 -13.13
C PRO A 43 0.16 3.84 -13.43
N LYS A 44 -0.67 2.80 -13.28
CA LYS A 44 -0.32 1.37 -13.46
C LYS A 44 0.63 0.77 -12.41
N THR A 45 0.97 1.51 -11.36
CA THR A 45 1.67 1.00 -10.18
C THR A 45 0.71 0.42 -9.14
N LEU A 46 1.23 -0.26 -8.12
CA LEU A 46 0.41 -0.96 -7.12
C LEU A 46 0.69 -0.47 -5.70
N LEU A 47 -0.37 -0.07 -5.01
CA LEU A 47 -0.36 -0.02 -3.54
C LEU A 47 -0.90 -1.35 -3.00
N VAL A 48 -0.16 -1.97 -2.10
CA VAL A 48 -0.54 -3.24 -1.46
C VAL A 48 -0.64 -3.03 0.05
N SER A 49 -1.84 -3.17 0.61
CA SER A 49 -2.09 -3.07 2.04
C SER A 49 -2.39 -4.45 2.62
N HIS A 50 -1.56 -4.92 3.52
CA HIS A 50 -1.76 -6.19 4.22
C HIS A 50 -2.66 -5.99 5.44
N GLU A 51 -3.63 -6.89 5.62
CA GLU A 51 -4.66 -6.96 6.67
C GLU A 51 -5.71 -5.87 6.70
N PHE A 52 -5.33 -4.64 6.36
CA PHE A 52 -6.17 -3.49 6.58
C PHE A 52 -6.60 -2.87 5.24
N PRO A 53 -7.89 -2.90 4.88
CA PRO A 53 -8.37 -2.22 3.70
C PRO A 53 -8.33 -0.70 3.89
N ILE A 54 -8.18 0.04 2.79
CA ILE A 54 -8.40 1.47 2.77
C ILE A 54 -9.91 1.74 2.89
N PRO A 55 -10.37 2.53 3.88
CA PRO A 55 -11.80 2.81 4.06
C PRO A 55 -12.42 3.46 2.83
N ASN A 56 -13.59 2.97 2.41
CA ASN A 56 -14.37 3.47 1.27
C ASN A 56 -13.68 3.38 -0.10
N ILE A 57 -12.53 2.71 -0.22
CA ILE A 57 -11.85 2.48 -1.49
C ILE A 57 -11.93 1.00 -1.84
N GLN A 58 -12.50 0.69 -3.00
CA GLN A 58 -12.59 -0.68 -3.49
C GLN A 58 -11.22 -1.17 -3.99
N PRO A 59 -10.70 -2.29 -3.46
CA PRO A 59 -9.46 -2.87 -3.96
C PRO A 59 -9.66 -3.40 -5.38
N THR A 60 -8.63 -3.30 -6.20
CA THR A 60 -8.58 -3.95 -7.52
C THR A 60 -8.56 -5.47 -7.39
N GLN A 61 -7.86 -5.97 -6.37
CA GLN A 61 -7.77 -7.39 -6.08
C GLN A 61 -7.59 -7.62 -4.58
N SER A 62 -8.04 -8.77 -4.08
CA SER A 62 -7.78 -9.20 -2.71
C SER A 62 -7.44 -10.68 -2.68
N PHE A 63 -6.44 -11.06 -1.88
CA PHE A 63 -6.01 -12.46 -1.72
C PHE A 63 -5.84 -12.83 -0.25
N GLY A 64 -6.19 -14.08 0.11
CA GLY A 64 -6.07 -14.59 1.47
C GLY A 64 -7.06 -15.72 1.77
N ALA A 65 -6.74 -16.56 2.76
CA ALA A 65 -7.56 -17.70 3.16
C ALA A 65 -8.70 -17.27 4.11
N THR A 66 -9.94 -17.41 3.65
CA THR A 66 -11.12 -17.21 4.50
C THR A 66 -11.20 -18.32 5.55
N LYS A 67 -10.79 -17.99 6.79
CA LYS A 67 -11.35 -18.42 8.09
C LYS A 67 -10.47 -17.91 9.25
N HIS A 68 -9.14 -17.80 9.06
CA HIS A 68 -8.17 -17.25 10.03
C HIS A 68 -6.99 -16.52 9.35
N GLY A 69 -6.99 -16.37 8.02
CA GLY A 69 -5.90 -15.80 7.25
C GLY A 69 -6.01 -14.28 7.09
N LYS A 70 -4.86 -13.62 7.11
CA LYS A 70 -4.70 -12.18 6.88
C LYS A 70 -4.95 -11.88 5.40
N ILE A 71 -5.94 -11.03 5.10
CA ILE A 71 -6.29 -10.63 3.73
C ILE A 71 -5.28 -9.58 3.25
N THR A 72 -4.86 -9.64 2.01
CA THR A 72 -4.07 -8.57 1.36
C THR A 72 -4.93 -7.89 0.32
N TYR A 73 -4.90 -6.56 0.31
CA TYR A 73 -5.65 -5.70 -0.59
C TYR A 73 -4.70 -5.03 -1.57
N VAL A 74 -5.00 -5.11 -2.86
CA VAL A 74 -4.23 -4.47 -3.93
C VAL A 74 -5.05 -3.38 -4.57
N TYR A 75 -4.43 -2.22 -4.74
CA TYR A 75 -5.01 -1.07 -5.41
C TYR A 75 -4.13 -0.69 -6.60
N ALA A 76 -4.67 -0.75 -7.81
CA ALA A 76 -3.99 -0.24 -9.00
C ALA A 76 -4.16 1.28 -9.08
N MET A 77 -3.04 1.99 -9.18
CA MET A 77 -3.01 3.45 -9.32
C MET A 77 -3.46 3.84 -10.73
N ARG A 78 -4.31 4.85 -10.82
CA ARG A 78 -4.87 5.37 -12.08
C ARG A 78 -4.21 6.67 -12.48
#